data_AF-A0AA37BRB1-F1
#
_entry.id   AF-A0AA37BRB1-F1
#
_cell.length_a   1.000
_cell.length_b   1.000
_cell.length_c   1.000
_cell.angle_alpha   90.00
_cell.angle_beta   90.00
_cell.angle_gamma   90.00
#
_symmetry.space_group_name_H-M   'P 1'
#
loop_
_entity.id
_entity.type
_entity.pdbx_description
1 polymer ?
#
loop_
_entity_poly.entity_id
_entity_poly.type
_entity_poly.pdbx_seq_one_letter_code
_entity_poly.pdbx_strand_id
1 'polypeptide(L)'
;MKIEVGQRFDLEIDREDVEGENPGPIIATWYHMGTPIYVELSVNKSLLRALRDFFRKYGRKSAIVSIARVSRYRYEVTPTVVLLNRQGNDVRQMKF
;
A
#
# COMPACT_ATOMS: atom_id res chain seq x y z
N MET A 1 12.18 2.28 -0.65
CA MET A 1 11.29 3.07 0.23
C MET A 1 11.23 2.43 1.61
N LYS A 2 11.29 3.22 2.67
CA LYS A 2 11.18 2.74 4.06
C LYS A 2 10.13 3.57 4.80
N ILE A 3 9.37 2.92 5.68
CA ILE A 3 8.38 3.58 6.55
C ILE A 3 9.04 3.85 7.91
N GLU A 4 9.21 5.13 8.24
CA GLU A 4 9.76 5.57 9.52
C GLU A 4 8.67 5.67 10.59
N VAL A 5 9.10 5.72 11.86
CA VAL A 5 8.17 5.79 13.00
C VAL A 5 7.33 7.06 12.89
N GLY A 6 6.02 6.93 13.05
CA GLY A 6 5.05 8.01 12.86
C GLY A 6 4.61 8.24 11.42
N GLN A 7 5.20 7.55 10.44
CA GLN A 7 4.75 7.63 9.05
C GLN A 7 3.67 6.59 8.75
N ARG A 8 2.82 6.96 7.79
CA ARG A 8 1.77 6.13 7.21
C ARG A 8 1.79 6.28 5.71
N PHE A 9 1.67 5.16 4.99
CA PHE A 9 1.53 5.13 3.55
C PHE A 9 0.40 4.20 3.13
N ASP A 10 -0.35 4.61 2.12
CA ASP A 10 -1.35 3.79 1.46
C ASP A 10 -0.71 3.17 0.21
N LEU A 11 -0.61 1.84 0.19
CA LEU A 11 0.09 1.08 -0.84
C LEU A 11 -0.80 -0.05 -1.32
N GLU A 12 -0.82 -0.30 -2.63
CA GLU A 12 -1.31 -1.56 -3.16
C GLU A 12 -0.18 -2.59 -3.13
N ILE A 13 -0.50 -3.77 -2.58
CA ILE A 13 0.44 -4.87 -2.41
C ILE A 13 -0.21 -6.15 -2.93
N ASP A 14 0.58 -6.95 -3.64
CA ASP A 14 0.21 -8.29 -4.05
C ASP A 14 0.56 -9.32 -2.97
N ARG A 15 -0.34 -10.28 -2.78
CA ARG A 15 -0.19 -11.34 -1.78
C ARG A 15 1.04 -12.21 -2.05
N GLU A 16 1.36 -12.43 -3.32
CA GLU A 16 2.49 -13.25 -3.74
C GLU A 16 3.83 -12.69 -3.24
N ASP A 17 3.98 -11.36 -3.23
CA ASP A 17 5.17 -10.69 -2.69
C ASP A 17 5.29 -10.81 -1.16
N VAL A 18 4.18 -11.04 -0.46
CA VAL A 18 4.13 -11.19 1.00
C VAL A 18 4.33 -12.64 1.43
N GLU A 19 3.83 -13.59 0.63
CA GLU A 19 3.86 -15.03 0.92
C GLU A 19 5.12 -15.73 0.41
N GLY A 20 5.95 -15.05 -0.39
CA GLY A 20 7.24 -15.56 -0.82
C GLY A 20 8.13 -16.04 0.33
N GLU A 21 8.96 -17.05 0.04
CA GLU A 21 9.87 -17.66 1.01
C GLU A 21 11.00 -16.71 1.43
N ASN A 22 11.35 -15.73 0.58
CA ASN A 22 12.43 -14.78 0.84
C ASN A 22 11.91 -13.46 1.43
N PRO A 23 12.45 -13.01 2.59
CA PRO A 23 12.07 -11.75 3.24
C PRO A 23 12.70 -10.52 2.54
N GLY A 24 12.81 -10.57 1.22
CA GLY A 24 13.32 -9.49 0.40
C GLY A 24 12.35 -8.29 0.39
N PRO A 25 12.77 -7.18 -0.21
CA PRO A 25 11.91 -6.03 -0.43
C PRO A 25 10.65 -6.43 -1.24
N ILE A 26 9.52 -5.81 -0.92
CA ILE A 26 8.24 -6.04 -1.61
C ILE A 26 8.06 -4.97 -2.67
N ILE A 27 7.63 -5.33 -3.87
CA ILE A 27 7.19 -4.34 -4.85
C ILE A 27 5.77 -3.92 -4.48
N ALA A 28 5.58 -2.62 -4.25
CA ALA A 28 4.28 -2.05 -3.91
C ALA A 28 3.95 -0.91 -4.87
N THR A 29 2.67 -0.63 -5.07
CA THR A 29 2.23 0.52 -5.86
C THR A 29 1.75 1.62 -4.92
N TRP A 30 2.44 2.76 -4.96
CA TRP A 30 2.02 3.98 -4.29
C TRP A 30 1.27 4.88 -5.27
N TYR A 31 0.06 5.30 -4.92
CA TYR A 31 -0.73 6.20 -5.76
C TYR A 31 -0.50 7.65 -5.34
N HIS A 32 0.32 8.38 -6.10
CA HIS A 32 0.56 9.80 -5.88
C HIS A 32 -0.24 10.61 -6.91
N MET A 33 -1.21 11.41 -6.45
CA MET A 33 -2.09 12.21 -7.31
C MET A 33 -2.78 11.41 -8.44
N GLY A 34 -3.12 10.14 -8.16
CA GLY A 34 -3.75 9.25 -9.13
C GLY A 34 -2.79 8.56 -10.11
N THR A 35 -1.50 8.90 -10.07
CA THR A 35 -0.45 8.21 -10.82
C THR A 35 0.10 7.04 -10.00
N PRO A 36 0.10 5.81 -10.54
CA PRO A 36 0.74 4.67 -9.89
C PRO A 36 2.26 4.81 -9.96
N ILE A 37 2.91 4.71 -8.82
CA ILE A 37 4.37 4.71 -8.68
C ILE A 37 4.78 3.38 -8.05
N TYR A 38 5.51 2.56 -8.80
CA TYR A 38 6.09 1.33 -8.29
C TYR A 38 7.25 1.66 -7.35
N VAL A 39 7.17 1.16 -6.12
CA VAL A 39 8.16 1.38 -5.08
C VAL A 39 8.62 0.06 -4.50
N GLU A 40 9.92 -0.07 -4.30
CA GLU A 40 10.48 -1.16 -3.53
C GLU A 40 10.35 -0.86 -2.04
N LEU A 41 9.47 -1.56 -1.33
CA LEU A 41 9.23 -1.41 0.09
C LEU A 41 10.19 -2.29 0.90
N SER A 42 11.09 -1.65 1.64
CA SER A 42 11.96 -2.35 2.59
C SER A 42 11.12 -2.91 3.73
N VAL A 43 11.03 -4.24 3.80
CA VAL A 43 10.28 -4.96 4.82
C VAL A 43 11.20 -5.58 5.86
N ASN A 44 10.74 -5.55 7.10
CA ASN A 44 11.35 -6.31 8.20
C ASN A 44 10.38 -7.39 8.68
N LYS A 45 10.85 -8.27 9.57
CA LYS A 45 10.04 -9.37 10.11
C LYS A 45 8.70 -8.91 10.71
N SER A 46 8.68 -7.76 11.40
CA SER A 46 7.45 -7.22 12.01
C SER A 46 6.43 -6.75 10.97
N LEU A 47 6.87 -6.03 9.94
CA LEU A 47 6.00 -5.56 8.87
C LEU A 47 5.48 -6.74 8.04
N LEU A 48 6.38 -7.67 7.69
CA LEU A 48 6.02 -8.88 6.94
C LEU A 48 4.96 -9.70 7.68
N ARG A 49 5.11 -9.86 9.01
CA ARG A 49 4.10 -10.53 9.84
C ARG A 49 2.75 -9.82 9.79
N ALA A 50 2.73 -8.49 9.96
CA ALA A 50 1.50 -7.71 9.92
C ALA A 50 0.78 -7.81 8.55
N LEU A 51 1.54 -7.80 7.45
CA LEU A 51 1.01 -8.01 6.10
C LEU A 51 0.45 -9.43 5.92
N ARG A 52 1.17 -10.47 6.36
CA ARG A 52 0.68 -11.86 6.31
C ARG A 52 -0.61 -12.05 7.10
N ASP A 53 -0.67 -11.47 8.30
CA ASP A 53 -1.87 -11.50 9.14
C ASP A 53 -3.05 -10.81 8.46
N PHE A 54 -2.80 -9.68 7.80
CA PHE A 54 -3.78 -8.97 6.99
C PHE A 54 -4.29 -9.85 5.82
N PHE A 55 -3.41 -10.37 4.97
CA PHE A 55 -3.81 -11.16 3.80
C PHE A 55 -4.51 -12.46 4.18
N ARG A 56 -4.08 -13.13 5.26
CA ARG A 56 -4.77 -14.30 5.80
C ARG A 56 -6.19 -13.98 6.26
N LYS A 57 -6.41 -12.79 6.85
CA LYS A 57 -7.74 -12.36 7.34
C LYS A 57 -8.70 -12.02 6.20
N TYR A 58 -8.21 -11.36 5.14
CA TYR A 58 -9.07 -10.83 4.07
C TYR A 58 -9.13 -11.71 2.81
N GLY A 59 -8.19 -12.64 2.60
CA GLY A 59 -8.24 -13.63 1.52
C GLY A 59 -8.15 -13.06 0.11
N ARG A 60 -7.62 -11.85 -0.08
CA ARG A 60 -7.51 -11.18 -1.38
C ARG A 60 -6.17 -11.49 -2.07
N LYS A 61 -6.16 -11.47 -3.41
CA LYS A 61 -4.92 -11.61 -4.22
C LYS A 61 -4.05 -10.36 -4.16
N SER A 62 -4.67 -9.20 -4.20
CA SER A 62 -4.04 -7.90 -4.01
C SER A 62 -4.93 -7.05 -3.09
N ALA A 63 -4.34 -6.07 -2.41
CA ALA A 63 -5.10 -5.15 -1.58
C ALA A 63 -4.40 -3.80 -1.47
N ILE A 64 -5.20 -2.73 -1.48
CA ILE A 64 -4.74 -1.43 -1.02
C ILE A 64 -4.78 -1.44 0.51
N VAL A 65 -3.62 -1.23 1.12
CA VAL A 65 -3.42 -1.25 2.56
C VAL A 65 -2.79 0.04 3.03
N SER A 66 -3.29 0.53 4.16
CA SER A 66 -2.63 1.56 4.94
C SER A 66 -1.63 0.90 5.87
N ILE A 67 -0.35 1.23 5.71
CA ILE A 67 0.74 0.75 6.55
C ILE A 67 1.25 1.90 7.41
N ALA A 68 1.05 1.82 8.72
CA ALA A 68 1.55 2.78 9.69
C ALA A 68 2.63 2.15 10.57
N ARG A 69 3.76 2.83 10.79
CA ARG A 69 4.78 2.39 11.74
C ARG A 69 4.60 3.10 13.07
N VAL A 70 3.97 2.41 14.02
CA VAL A 70 3.60 2.95 15.33
C VAL A 70 4.79 2.99 16.29
N SER A 71 5.74 2.07 16.16
CA SER A 71 6.97 2.06 16.96
C SER A 71 8.14 1.44 16.19
N ARG A 72 9.32 1.37 16.83
CA ARG A 72 10.51 0.75 16.23
C ARG A 72 10.24 -0.66 15.69
N TYR A 73 9.36 -1.42 16.34
CA TYR A 73 9.10 -2.84 16.06
C TYR A 73 7.62 -3.16 15.75
N ARG A 74 6.74 -2.17 15.71
CA ARG A 74 5.30 -2.37 15.50
C ARG A 74 4.83 -1.65 14.26
N TYR A 75 4.13 -2.40 13.41
CA TYR A 75 3.42 -1.92 12.24
C TYR A 75 1.94 -2.23 12.40
N GLU A 76 1.09 -1.32 11.93
CA GLU A 76 -0.34 -1.52 11.80
C GLU A 76 -0.69 -1.50 10.32
N VAL A 77 -1.37 -2.56 9.88
CA VAL A 77 -1.82 -2.74 8.50
C VAL A 77 -3.33 -2.79 8.51
N THR A 78 -3.97 -1.86 7.81
CA THR A 78 -5.43 -1.72 7.77
C THR A 78 -5.91 -1.62 6.33
N PRO A 79 -7.14 -2.09 6.01
CA PRO A 79 -7.68 -1.93 4.67
C PRO A 79 -7.89 -0.44 4.40
N THR A 80 -7.57 0.00 3.18
CA THR A 80 -7.77 1.40 2.77
C THR A 80 -8.42 1.45 1.39
N VAL A 81 -9.05 2.58 1.07
CA VAL A 81 -9.68 2.83 -0.23
C VAL A 81 -9.08 4.11 -0.79
N VAL A 82 -8.61 4.07 -2.03
CA VAL A 82 -8.07 5.25 -2.72
C VAL A 82 -9.10 5.70 -3.75
N LEU A 83 -9.53 6.96 -3.66
CA LEU A 83 -10.41 7.57 -4.65
C LEU A 83 -9.56 8.16 -5.78
N LEU A 84 -9.66 7.58 -6.96
CA LEU A 84 -9.04 8.12 -8.17
C LEU A 84 -10.01 9.12 -8.80
N ASN A 85 -9.75 10.42 -8.60
CA ASN A 85 -10.50 11.46 -9.29
C ASN A 85 -10.01 11.57 -10.75
N ARG A 86 -10.57 10.74 -11.62
CA ARG A 86 -10.45 10.93 -13.07
C ARG A 86 -11.37 12.08 -13.46
N GLN A 87 -10.91 13.32 -13.34
CA GLN A 87 -11.44 14.38 -14.17
C GLN A 87 -11.10 14.01 -15.62
N GLY A 88 -12.02 13.33 -16.30
CA GLY A 88 -11.92 13.15 -17.73
C GLY A 88 -11.80 14.54 -18.36
N ASN A 89 -11.00 14.67 -19.42
CA ASN A 89 -10.86 15.89 -20.22
C ASN A 89 -12.17 16.36 -20.88
N ASP A 90 -13.32 15.83 -20.47
CA ASP A 90 -14.66 16.22 -20.89
C ASP A 90 -15.22 17.33 -19.96
N VAL A 91 -14.38 18.30 -19.62
CA VAL A 91 -14.89 19.60 -19.14
C VAL A 91 -15.55 20.26 -20.35
N ARG A 92 -16.80 19.89 -20.63
CA ARG A 92 -17.69 20.67 -21.48
C ARG A 92 -17.72 22.06 -20.86
N GLN A 93 -17.01 23.00 -21.48
CA GLN A 93 -17.13 24.41 -21.15
C GLN A 93 -18.62 24.75 -21.23
N MET A 94 -19.25 24.98 -20.07
CA MET A 94 -20.54 25.64 -20.05
C MET A 94 -20.28 27.06 -20.55
N LYS A 95 -20.65 27.32 -21.80
CA LYS A 95 -20.75 28.67 -22.33
C LYS A 95 -21.89 29.35 -21.60
N PHE A 96 -21.56 30.36 -20.79
CA PHE A 96 -22.51 31.38 -20.35
C PHE A 96 -22.68 32.42 -21.46
#